data_AF-A0A179UVF3-F1
#
_entry.id   AF-A0A179UVF3-F1
#
_cell.length_a   1.000
_cell.length_b   1.000
_cell.length_c   1.000
_cell.angle_alpha   90.00
_cell.angle_beta   90.00
_cell.angle_gamma   90.00
#
_symmetry.space_group_name_H-M   'P 1'
#
loop_
_entity.id
_entity.type
_entity.pdbx_description
1 polymer ?
#
loop_
_entity_poly.entity_id
_entity_poly.type
_entity_poly.pdbx_seq_one_letter_code
_entity_poly.pdbx_strand_id
1 'polypeptide(L)' 'MTLISTVMNSDKKISDFINLDKPDIFSELEEPLKPECSEEVTMKAKIVYDIKVTAWKIKYMKYKKLNEGMTKI' A
#
# COMPACT_ATOMS: atom_id res chain seq x y z
N MET A 1 6.98 -13.54 4.07
CA MET A 1 5.71 -13.10 4.70
C MET A 1 5.79 -13.48 6.16
N THR A 2 6.60 -12.79 6.96
CA THR A 2 6.69 -13.08 8.41
C THR A 2 5.69 -12.16 9.09
N LEU A 3 4.41 -12.53 8.99
CA LEU A 3 3.35 -11.91 9.75
C LEU A 3 3.54 -12.33 11.21
N ILE A 4 3.87 -11.32 12.01
CA ILE A 4 3.80 -11.18 13.46
C ILE A 4 2.63 -12.02 14.01
N SER A 5 2.87 -13.31 14.26
CA SER A 5 1.87 -14.23 14.83
C SER A 5 2.23 -14.68 16.24
N THR A 6 3.26 -14.10 16.84
CA THR A 6 3.67 -14.45 18.21
C THR A 6 3.43 -13.25 19.12
N VAL A 7 2.19 -13.07 19.58
CA VAL A 7 1.72 -12.93 20.99
C VAL A 7 0.22 -12.61 20.95
N MET A 8 -0.60 -13.43 20.27
CA MET A 8 -2.02 -13.50 20.64
C MET A 8 -2.19 -14.85 21.32
N ASN A 9 -1.91 -14.85 22.63
CA ASN A 9 -2.39 -15.92 23.50
C ASN A 9 -3.91 -15.99 23.28
N SER A 10 -4.43 -17.15 22.85
CA SER A 10 -5.83 -17.34 22.45
C SER A 10 -6.86 -17.00 23.54
N ASP A 11 -6.38 -16.65 24.74
CA ASP A 11 -7.16 -16.32 25.92
C ASP A 11 -7.22 -14.81 26.24
N LYS A 12 -6.48 -13.96 25.52
CA LYS A 12 -6.48 -12.50 25.76
C LYS A 12 -7.61 -11.82 24.99
N LYS A 13 -8.42 -11.03 25.69
CA LYS A 13 -9.53 -10.26 25.13
C LYS A 13 -9.03 -8.93 24.58
N ILE A 14 -9.72 -8.38 23.59
CA ILE A 14 -9.42 -7.04 23.05
C ILE A 14 -9.46 -5.95 24.13
N SER A 15 -10.35 -6.12 25.13
CA SER A 15 -10.44 -5.27 26.31
C SER A 15 -9.18 -5.26 27.17
N ASP A 16 -8.32 -6.27 27.06
CA ASP A 16 -7.05 -6.34 27.79
C ASP A 16 -6.00 -5.40 27.19
N PHE A 17 -6.24 -4.89 25.98
CA PHE A 17 -5.32 -4.01 25.24
C PHE A 17 -5.88 -2.60 25.04
N ILE A 18 -7.22 -2.43 25.06
CA ILE A 18 -7.86 -1.16 24.73
C ILE A 18 -9.07 -0.90 25.61
N ASN A 19 -9.14 0.30 26.20
CA ASN A 19 -10.28 0.73 26.99
C ASN A 19 -11.46 1.14 26.08
N LEU A 20 -12.47 0.28 25.99
CA LEU A 20 -13.67 0.50 25.17
C LEU A 20 -14.64 1.54 25.76
N ASP A 21 -14.51 1.88 27.05
CA ASP A 21 -15.35 2.88 27.72
C ASP A 21 -14.87 4.31 27.43
N LYS A 22 -13.68 4.46 26.85
CA LYS A 22 -13.12 5.75 26.44
C LYS A 22 -13.55 6.09 25.01
N PRO A 23 -14.07 7.30 24.73
CA PRO A 23 -14.47 7.69 23.37
C PRO A 23 -13.29 7.71 22.39
N ASP A 24 -12.11 8.10 22.87
CA ASP A 24 -10.86 8.03 22.11
C ASP A 24 -10.08 6.78 22.48
N ILE A 25 -10.58 5.67 21.94
CA ILE A 25 -10.13 4.29 22.14
C ILE A 25 -8.62 4.13 21.83
N PHE A 26 -8.06 4.98 20.96
CA PHE A 26 -6.68 4.85 20.48
C PHE A 26 -5.68 5.77 21.18
N SER A 27 -6.14 6.68 22.04
CA SER A 27 -5.28 7.63 22.77
C SER A 27 -4.24 6.98 23.69
N GLU A 28 -4.42 5.70 24.03
CA GLU A 28 -3.50 4.91 24.87
C GLU A 28 -2.53 4.06 24.05
N LEU A 29 -2.72 3.97 22.73
CA LEU A 29 -1.80 3.26 21.85
C LEU A 29 -0.58 4.13 21.56
N GLU A 30 0.59 3.52 21.58
CA GLU A 30 1.80 4.15 21.05
C GLU A 30 1.64 4.42 19.55
N GLU A 31 2.26 5.51 19.07
CA GLU A 31 2.31 5.80 17.65
C GLU A 31 2.93 4.62 16.88
N PRO A 32 2.36 4.22 15.73
CA PRO A 32 2.94 3.17 14.92
C PRO A 32 4.33 3.60 14.45
N LEU A 33 5.31 2.75 14.70
CA LEU A 33 6.65 2.95 14.17
C LEU A 33 6.61 2.99 12.65
N LYS A 34 7.39 3.90 12.06
CA LYS A 34 7.58 3.91 10.61
C LYS A 34 8.17 2.55 10.20
N PRO A 35 7.67 1.94 9.11
CA PRO A 35 8.25 0.71 8.61
C PRO A 35 9.72 0.93 8.29
N GLU A 36 10.55 -0.04 8.64
CA GLU A 36 11.99 -0.02 8.36
C GLU A 36 12.23 -0.32 6.88
N CYS A 37 11.82 0.62 6.02
CA CYS A 37 12.06 0.56 4.59
C CYS A 37 13.15 1.56 4.26
N SER A 38 14.24 1.07 3.65
CA SER A 38 15.29 1.95 3.15
C SER A 38 14.71 2.94 2.13
N GLU A 39 15.02 4.22 2.31
CA GLU A 39 14.64 5.27 1.36
C GLU A 39 15.17 4.95 -0.05
N GLU A 40 16.36 4.33 -0.14
CA GLU A 40 16.96 3.88 -1.40
C GLU A 40 16.12 2.78 -2.07
N VAL A 41 15.61 1.82 -1.29
CA VAL A 41 14.73 0.75 -1.80
C VAL A 41 13.41 1.34 -2.29
N THR A 42 12.85 2.29 -1.55
CA THR A 42 11.62 3.01 -1.94
C THR A 42 11.82 3.82 -3.23
N MET A 43 12.96 4.50 -3.36
CA MET A 43 13.29 5.31 -4.54
C MET A 43 13.51 4.45 -5.79
N LYS A 44 14.24 3.33 -5.66
CA LYS A 44 14.42 2.37 -6.76
C LYS A 44 13.08 1.77 -7.21
N ALA A 45 12.22 1.39 -6.26
CA ALA A 45 10.89 0.88 -6.58
C ALA A 45 10.03 1.91 -7.34
N LYS A 46 10.10 3.18 -6.92
CA LYS A 46 9.43 4.29 -7.60
C LYS A 46 9.91 4.47 -9.04
N ILE A 47 11.23 4.46 -9.26
CA ILE A 47 11.81 4.58 -10.62
C ILE A 47 11.33 3.42 -11.52
N VAL A 48 11.35 2.18 -11.03
CA VAL A 48 10.88 1.02 -11.79
C VAL A 48 9.39 1.13 -12.14
N TYR A 49 8.57 1.60 -11.20
CA TYR A 49 7.15 1.84 -11.43
C TYR A 49 6.92 2.93 -12.49
N ASP A 50 7.61 4.06 -12.37
CA ASP A 50 7.47 5.20 -13.30
C ASP A 50 7.88 4.83 -14.74
N ILE A 51 8.93 4.01 -14.90
CA ILE A 51 9.32 3.45 -16.20
C ILE A 51 8.20 2.58 -16.78
N LYS A 52 7.63 1.67 -15.99
CA LYS A 52 6.53 0.78 -16.44
C LYS A 52 5.29 1.58 -16.85
N VAL A 53 4.90 2.57 -16.06
CA VAL A 53 3.76 3.45 -16.36
C VAL A 53 4.00 4.22 -17.66
N THR A 54 5.22 4.73 -17.87
CA THR A 54 5.58 5.46 -19.09
C THR A 54 5.49 4.56 -20.33
N ALA A 55 6.04 3.35 -20.26
CA ALA A 55 5.95 2.37 -21.34
C ALA A 55 4.48 2.03 -21.68
N TRP A 56 3.65 1.84 -20.65
CA TRP A 56 2.22 1.58 -20.82
C TRP A 56 1.48 2.75 -21.47
N LYS A 57 1.74 4.00 -21.06
CA LYS A 57 1.16 5.20 -21.67
C LYS A 57 1.50 5.31 -23.16
N ILE A 58 2.76 5.07 -23.54
CA ILE A 58 3.19 5.09 -24.95
C ILE A 58 2.43 4.03 -25.74
N LYS A 59 2.33 2.80 -25.21
CA LYS A 59 1.58 1.70 -25.85
C LYS A 59 0.11 2.07 -26.03
N TYR A 60 -0.50 2.64 -25.00
CA TYR A 60 -1.90 3.07 -25.04
C TYR A 60 -2.14 4.18 -26.07
N MET A 61 -1.27 5.19 -26.15
CA MET A 61 -1.38 6.23 -27.17
C MET A 61 -1.31 5.68 -28.59
N LYS A 62 -0.42 4.71 -28.85
CA LYS A 62 -0.34 4.03 -30.15
C LYS A 62 -1.63 3.28 -30.48
N TYR A 63 -2.18 2.53 -29.53
CA TYR A 63 -3.46 1.84 -29.68
C TYR A 63 -4.60 2.82 -29.97
N LYS A 64 -4.70 3.91 -29.21
CA LYS A 64 -5.75 4.91 -29.39
C LYS A 64 -5.74 5.51 -30.81
N LYS A 65 -4.56 5.84 -31.33
CA LYS A 65 -4.40 6.35 -32.71
C LYS A 65 -4.84 5.34 -33.77
N LEU A 66 -4.45 4.07 -33.61
CA LEU A 66 -4.86 2.99 -34.52
C LEU A 66 -6.39 2.82 -34.50
N ASN A 67 -6.97 2.74 -33.30
CA ASN A 67 -8.41 2.54 -33.13
C ASN A 67 -9.22 3.69 -33.72
N GLU A 68 -8.79 4.94 -33.50
CA GLU A 68 -9.43 6.12 -34.10
C GLU A 68 -9.41 6.07 -35.64
N GLY A 69 -8.33 5.58 -36.25
CA GLY A 69 -8.25 5.36 -37.69
C GLY A 69 -9.21 4.27 -38.19
N MET A 70 -9.43 3.22 -37.41
CA MET A 70 -10.34 2.12 -37.76
C MET A 70 -11.82 2.50 -37.60
N THR A 71 -12.18 3.29 -36.57
CA THR A 71 -13.58 3.71 -36.33
C THR A 71 -14.09 4.74 -37.34
N LYS A 72 -13.21 5.36 -38.14
CA LYS A 72 -13.56 6.37 -39.15
C LYS A 72 -13.80 5.79 -40.56
N ILE A 73 -13.66 4.47 -40.74
CA ILE A 73 -13.97 3.72 -41.97
C ILE A 73 -15.37 3.14 -41.84
#